data_AF-A0A1H2ZFG0-F1
#
_entry.id   AF-A0A1H2ZFG0-F1
#
_cell.length_a   1.000
_cell.length_b   1.000
_cell.length_c   1.000
_cell.angle_alpha   90.00
_cell.angle_beta   90.00
_cell.angle_gamma   90.00
#
_symmetry.space_group_name_H-M   'P 1'
#
loop_
_entity.id
_entity.type
_entity.pdbx_description
1 polymer ?
#
loop_
_entity_poly.entity_id
_entity_poly.type
_entity_poly.pdbx_seq_one_letter_code
_entity_poly.pdbx_strand_id
1 'polypeptide(L)' 'MKIGFSKDGLTFNSKKFNPLNIPIKGITLESDIPVEQPDPAEILSAFQQPDIRNVNRMQGIDLLKSMIEKAR' A
#
# COMPACT_ATOMS: atom_id res chain seq x y z
N MET A 1 8.98 -13.68 9.87
CA MET A 1 8.89 -12.44 9.08
C MET A 1 8.60 -11.31 10.06
N LYS A 2 9.50 -10.32 10.22
CA LYS A 2 9.28 -9.20 11.15
C LYS A 2 8.78 -7.99 10.37
N ILE A 3 7.61 -7.47 10.73
CA ILE A 3 7.00 -6.27 10.15
C ILE A 3 7.29 -5.10 11.10
N GLY A 4 7.76 -3.98 10.58
CA GLY A 4 8.04 -2.76 11.36
C GLY A 4 7.74 -1.48 10.56
N PHE A 5 7.75 -0.34 11.23
CA PHE A 5 7.55 0.97 10.62
C PHE A 5 8.76 1.87 10.91
N SER A 6 9.32 2.50 9.88
CA SER A 6 10.37 3.53 10.00
C SER A 6 9.86 4.87 9.43
N LYS A 7 10.67 5.93 9.56
CA LYS A 7 10.35 7.24 8.94
C LYS A 7 10.19 7.15 7.42
N ASP A 8 10.82 6.16 6.79
CA ASP A 8 10.79 5.93 5.35
C ASP A 8 9.72 4.92 4.92
N GLY A 9 8.86 4.47 5.85
CA GLY A 9 7.70 3.63 5.58
C GLY A 9 7.74 2.23 6.19
N LEU A 10 6.98 1.32 5.59
CA LEU A 10 6.89 -0.08 6.02
C LEU A 10 8.22 -0.79 5.81
N THR A 11 8.63 -1.59 6.79
CA THR A 11 9.86 -2.40 6.75
C THR A 11 9.55 -3.87 6.97
N PHE A 12 10.21 -4.73 6.19
CA PHE A 12 10.18 -6.19 6.37
C PHE A 12 11.59 -6.68 6.67
N ASN A 13 11.78 -7.36 7.80
CA ASN A 13 13.08 -7.81 8.30
C ASN A 13 14.13 -6.66 8.33
N SER A 14 13.71 -5.48 8.77
CA SER A 14 14.53 -4.26 8.83
C SER A 14 15.01 -3.70 7.48
N LYS A 15 14.59 -4.28 6.36
CA LYS A 15 14.75 -3.69 5.02
C LYS A 15 13.50 -2.89 4.64
N LYS A 16 13.67 -1.84 3.82
CA LYS A 16 12.54 -1.08 3.25
C LYS A 16 11.64 -2.00 2.43
N PHE A 17 10.33 -1.89 2.60
CA PHE A 17 9.38 -2.67 1.81
C PHE A 17 9.51 -2.31 0.32
N ASN A 18 9.70 -3.33 -0.49
CA ASN A 18 9.53 -3.26 -1.94
C ASN A 18 8.48 -4.33 -2.30
N PRO A 19 7.33 -3.93 -2.90
CA PRO A 19 6.25 -4.87 -3.27
C PRO A 19 6.68 -5.94 -4.28
N LEU A 20 7.76 -5.71 -5.04
CA LEU A 20 8.33 -6.70 -5.95
C LEU A 20 9.27 -7.69 -5.27
N ASN A 21 9.62 -7.45 -3.99
CA ASN A 21 10.47 -8.37 -3.25
C ASN A 21 9.63 -9.52 -2.69
N ILE A 22 9.74 -10.70 -3.29
CA ILE A 22 8.97 -11.88 -2.90
C ILE A 22 9.94 -12.98 -2.42
N PRO A 23 9.86 -13.39 -1.14
CA PRO A 23 10.56 -14.57 -0.65
C PRO A 23 9.74 -15.83 -0.99
N ILE A 24 10.25 -16.70 -1.88
CA ILE A 24 9.62 -17.97 -2.26
C ILE A 24 10.55 -19.13 -1.91
N LYS A 25 10.13 -19.98 -0.95
CA LYS A 25 10.79 -21.26 -0.59
C LYS A 25 12.33 -21.20 -0.52
N GLY A 26 12.88 -20.20 0.16
CA GLY A 26 14.34 -20.05 0.37
C GLY A 26 15.06 -19.22 -0.70
N ILE A 27 14.39 -18.84 -1.78
CA ILE A 27 14.89 -17.91 -2.80
C ILE A 27 14.24 -16.55 -2.56
N THR A 28 15.06 -15.49 -2.50
CA THR A 28 14.57 -14.11 -2.36
C THR A 28 14.73 -13.43 -3.70
N LEU A 29 13.61 -13.04 -4.31
CA LEU A 29 13.62 -12.11 -5.44
C LEU A 29 13.73 -10.71 -4.86
N GLU A 30 14.81 -10.00 -5.19
CA GLU A 30 14.97 -8.57 -4.88
C GLU A 30 14.94 -7.80 -6.21
N SER A 31 14.16 -6.72 -6.26
CA SER A 31 14.07 -5.85 -7.43
C SER A 31 14.86 -4.56 -7.21
N ASP A 32 15.72 -4.22 -8.17
CA ASP A 32 16.48 -2.97 -8.21
C ASP A 32 15.68 -1.81 -8.85
N ILE A 33 14.43 -2.07 -9.26
CA ILE A 33 13.57 -1.04 -9.85
C ILE A 33 13.16 -0.09 -8.71
N PRO A 34 13.42 1.23 -8.85
CA PRO A 34 12.93 2.19 -7.89
C PRO A 34 11.40 2.16 -7.92
N VAL A 35 10.82 1.81 -6.78
CA VAL A 35 9.36 1.81 -6.60
C VAL A 35 8.95 3.27 -6.44
N GLU A 36 8.27 3.81 -7.46
CA GLU A 36 7.56 5.08 -7.32
C GLU A 36 6.48 4.88 -6.27
N GLN A 37 6.65 5.52 -5.12
CA GLN A 37 5.69 5.44 -4.04
C GLN A 37 4.62 6.50 -4.30
N PRO A 38 3.34 6.10 -4.46
CA PRO A 38 2.26 7.08 -4.54
C PRO A 38 2.22 7.91 -3.25
N ASP A 39 1.88 9.20 -3.37
CA ASP A 39 1.80 10.10 -2.21
C ASP A 39 0.75 9.57 -1.22
N PRO A 40 1.16 9.24 0.02
CA PRO A 40 0.23 8.78 1.04
C PRO A 40 -0.95 9.74 1.25
N ALA A 41 -0.75 11.05 1.12
CA ALA A 41 -1.81 12.04 1.29
C ALA A 41 -2.86 11.92 0.18
N GLU A 42 -2.44 11.67 -1.07
CA GLU A 42 -3.34 11.47 -2.20
C GLU A 42 -4.15 10.18 -2.06
N ILE A 43 -3.54 9.09 -1.62
CA ILE A 43 -4.26 7.82 -1.37
C ILE A 43 -5.27 7.99 -0.24
N LEU A 44 -4.86 8.64 0.86
CA LEU A 44 -5.72 8.85 2.03
C LEU A 44 -6.88 9.82 1.75
N SER A 45 -6.74 10.69 0.74
CA SER A 45 -7.84 11.57 0.30
C SER A 45 -9.08 10.79 -0.17
N ALA A 46 -8.91 9.55 -0.64
CA ALA A 46 -10.05 8.68 -0.97
C ALA A 46 -10.98 8.46 0.24
N PHE A 47 -10.40 8.42 1.45
CA PHE A 47 -11.12 8.21 2.71
C PHE A 47 -11.58 9.52 3.37
N GLN A 48 -11.66 10.64 2.65
CA GLN A 48 -12.26 11.87 3.19
C GLN A 48 -13.75 12.01 2.83
N GLN A 49 -14.36 10.95 2.30
CA GLN A 49 -15.79 10.94 1.99
C GLN A 49 -16.66 11.02 3.26
N PRO A 50 -17.80 11.71 3.20
CA PRO A 50 -18.78 11.68 4.29
C PRO A 50 -19.27 10.24 4.52
N ASP A 51 -19.45 9.88 5.79
CA ASP A 51 -20.11 8.64 6.22
C ASP A 51 -19.45 7.30 5.78
N ILE A 52 -18.12 7.24 5.75
CA ILE A 52 -17.34 6.02 5.45
C ILE A 52 -17.66 4.84 6.37
N ARG A 53 -18.22 5.09 7.56
CA ARG A 53 -18.57 4.04 8.52
C ARG A 53 -19.86 3.31 8.18
N ASN A 54 -20.73 3.89 7.35
CA ASN A 54 -22.01 3.31 6.94
C ASN A 54 -22.11 3.06 5.42
N VAL A 55 -20.98 2.86 4.74
CA VAL A 55 -20.97 2.55 3.30
C VAL A 55 -21.56 1.17 3.03
N ASN A 56 -22.47 1.10 2.06
CA ASN A 56 -22.95 -0.17 1.54
C ASN A 56 -21.86 -0.87 0.71
N ARG A 57 -22.03 -2.16 0.41
CA ARG A 57 -21.02 -2.96 -0.28
C ARG A 57 -20.58 -2.38 -1.63
N MET A 58 -21.51 -1.77 -2.36
CA MET A 58 -21.22 -1.17 -3.67
C MET A 58 -20.40 0.12 -3.52
N GLN A 59 -20.79 0.99 -2.59
CA GLN A 59 -20.04 2.20 -2.23
C GLN A 59 -18.62 1.86 -1.74
N GLY A 60 -18.48 0.79 -0.95
CA GLY A 60 -17.16 0.31 -0.51
C GLY A 60 -16.28 -0.16 -1.68
N ILE A 61 -16.86 -0.81 -2.69
CA ILE A 61 -16.13 -1.22 -3.91
C ILE A 61 -15.67 0.01 -4.70
N ASP A 62 -16.53 1.01 -4.85
CA ASP A 62 -16.18 2.23 -5.60
C ASP A 62 -15.13 3.08 -4.88
N LEU A 63 -15.19 3.12 -3.54
CA LEU A 63 -14.14 3.72 -2.71
C LEU A 63 -12.78 3.05 -2.95
N LEU A 64 -12.73 1.71 -2.93
CA LEU A 64 -11.50 0.96 -3.17
C LEU A 64 -10.96 1.16 -4.59
N LYS A 65 -11.83 1.27 -5.60
CA LYS A 65 -11.41 1.62 -6.96
C LYS A 65 -10.79 3.01 -7.01
N SER A 66 -11.41 4.00 -6.37
CA SER A 66 -10.88 5.37 -6.30
C SER A 66 -9.50 5.45 -5.65
N MET A 67 -9.26 4.61 -4.64
CA MET A 67 -7.95 4.48 -3.99
C MET A 67 -6.88 3.93 -4.95
N ILE A 68 -7.23 2.92 -5.75
CA ILE A 68 -6.32 2.33 -6.74
C ILE A 68 -6.01 3.32 -7.86
N GLU A 69 -6.99 4.12 -8.29
CA GLU A 69 -6.78 5.16 -9.30
C GLU A 69 -5.83 6.26 -8.82
N LYS A 70 -5.92 6.65 -7.54
CA LYS A 70 -5.03 7.63 -6.89
C LYS A 70 -3.64 7.07 -6.54
N ALA A 71 -3.45 5.76 -6.66
CA ALA A 71 -2.17 5.09 -6.39
C ALA A 71 -1.35 4.85 -7.67
N ARG A 72 -1.87 5.23 -8.84
CA ARG A 72 -1.18 5.23 -10.13
C ARG A 72 -0.57 6.59 -10.42
#